data_AF-A0A1K1M3Y4-F1
#
_entry.id   AF-A0A1K1M3Y4-F1
#
_cell.length_a   1.000
_cell.length_b   1.000
_cell.length_c   1.000
_cell.angle_alpha   90.00
_cell.angle_beta   90.00
_cell.angle_gamma   90.00
#
_symmetry.space_group_name_H-M   'P 1'
#
loop_
_entity.id
_entity.type
_entity.pdbx_description
1 polymer ?
#
loop_
_entity_poly.entity_id
_entity_poly.type
_entity_poly.pdbx_seq_one_letter_code
_entity_poly.pdbx_strand_id
1 'polypeptide(L)'
;MFVAYIQGVRGNWGGHARIAHYTSKDMWDWKFEGFPQLTSEKVIDPTLFQLPDKTWRIWYKDEDHGSHTMMASSKDLNKWTYAGTEPAIGGNGHEGPKVFRFKDYYWMVTDEWHGMRVYRSEDLNTWTRQGLILDVPGKRKDDTPTGAHGDVVVTGDQAYVIYFTHPGRKVHSESPVNEDGIQPYSIRRSSIQVAELKFENGTLTCDRDAPFDFYLPSK
;
A
#
# COMPACT_ATOMS: atom_id res chain seq x y z
N MET A 1 -5.93 -1.23 14.08
CA MET A 1 -5.08 -0.48 13.13
C MET A 1 -3.65 -0.95 13.28
N PHE A 2 -3.02 -1.28 12.16
CA PHE A 2 -1.57 -1.50 12.07
C PHE A 2 -1.01 -0.35 11.26
N VAL A 3 0.00 0.35 11.78
CA VAL A 3 0.51 1.57 11.18
C VAL A 3 2.02 1.61 11.25
N ALA A 4 2.67 2.14 10.21
CA ALA A 4 4.10 2.42 10.25
C ALA A 4 4.39 3.47 11.32
N TYR A 5 5.41 3.21 12.15
CA TYR A 5 5.80 4.05 13.27
C TYR A 5 7.31 4.18 13.33
N ILE A 6 7.78 5.43 13.36
CA ILE A 6 9.17 5.79 13.62
C ILE A 6 9.16 6.75 14.82
N GLN A 7 9.96 6.45 15.84
CA GLN A 7 9.99 7.27 17.05
C GLN A 7 10.65 8.63 16.81
N GLY A 8 9.99 9.69 17.28
CA GLY A 8 10.47 11.08 17.24
C GLY A 8 9.87 11.90 16.10
N VAL A 9 10.33 13.14 15.97
CA VAL A 9 9.98 14.04 14.86
C VAL A 9 11.21 14.14 13.97
N ARG A 10 11.14 13.56 12.77
CA ARG A 10 12.29 13.42 11.87
C ARG A 10 12.07 14.17 10.56
N GLY A 11 13.15 14.73 10.03
CA GLY A 11 13.21 15.30 8.68
C GLY A 11 13.62 14.30 7.59
N ASN A 12 13.85 13.03 7.95
CA ASN A 12 14.24 11.96 7.04
C ASN A 12 13.68 10.60 7.51
N TRP A 13 13.83 9.58 6.67
CA TRP A 13 13.37 8.19 6.93
C TRP A 13 14.32 7.37 7.82
N GLY A 14 15.32 7.99 8.47
CA GLY A 14 16.19 7.28 9.39
C GLY A 14 15.49 6.88 10.70
N GLY A 15 16.05 5.91 11.42
CA GLY A 15 15.52 5.42 12.70
C GLY A 15 15.01 3.97 12.62
N HIS A 16 14.31 3.54 13.66
CA HIS A 16 13.71 2.20 13.72
C HIS A 16 12.27 2.29 13.23
N ALA A 17 12.03 1.80 12.01
CA ALA A 17 10.69 1.72 11.45
C ALA A 17 10.04 0.41 11.87
N ARG A 18 8.94 0.52 12.61
CA ARG A 18 8.19 -0.62 13.14
C ARG A 18 6.74 -0.47 12.77
N ILE A 19 6.03 -1.59 12.72
CA ILE A 19 4.57 -1.58 12.67
C ILE A 19 4.05 -1.50 14.11
N ALA A 20 3.18 -0.54 14.39
CA ALA A 20 2.51 -0.37 15.67
C ALA A 20 1.06 -0.86 15.59
N HIS A 21 0.60 -1.60 16.60
CA HIS A 21 -0.76 -2.11 16.70
C HIS A 21 -1.58 -1.28 17.69
N TYR A 22 -2.71 -0.77 17.22
CA TYR A 22 -3.71 -0.07 18.03
C TYR A 22 -5.09 -0.68 17.85
N THR A 23 -5.90 -0.71 18.90
CA THR A 23 -7.31 -1.12 18.86
C THR A 23 -8.21 0.05 19.24
N SER A 24 -9.41 0.10 18.68
CA SER A 24 -10.43 1.09 19.04
C SER A 24 -11.81 0.49 18.84
N LYS A 25 -12.78 0.95 19.64
CA LYS A 25 -14.19 0.55 19.52
C LYS A 25 -15.04 1.59 18.78
N ASP A 26 -14.53 2.81 18.63
CA ASP A 26 -15.25 3.98 18.11
C ASP A 26 -14.47 4.78 17.05
N MET A 27 -13.26 4.34 16.71
CA MET A 27 -12.31 5.00 15.80
C MET A 27 -11.71 6.32 16.31
N TRP A 28 -12.04 6.75 17.53
CA TRP A 28 -11.54 7.96 18.16
C TRP A 28 -10.58 7.65 19.31
N ASP A 29 -10.98 6.75 20.20
CA ASP A 29 -10.19 6.33 21.35
C ASP A 29 -9.38 5.09 21.00
N TRP A 30 -8.06 5.27 20.90
CA TRP A 30 -7.13 4.22 20.48
C TRP A 30 -6.29 3.72 21.66
N LYS A 31 -6.33 2.41 21.89
CA LYS A 31 -5.46 1.70 22.82
C LYS A 31 -4.25 1.15 22.07
N PHE A 32 -3.05 1.49 22.54
CA PHE A 32 -1.82 0.88 22.05
C PHE A 32 -1.70 -0.55 22.58
N GLU A 33 -1.56 -1.52 21.69
CA GLU A 33 -1.39 -2.94 22.03
C GLU A 33 0.08 -3.38 21.99
N GLY A 34 0.92 -2.71 21.21
CA GLY A 34 2.35 -3.02 21.14
C GLY A 34 2.93 -2.95 19.72
N PHE A 35 4.17 -3.40 19.60
CA PHE A 35 4.86 -3.59 18.32
C PHE A 35 4.91 -5.09 18.02
N PRO A 36 4.21 -5.59 16.98
CA PRO A 36 4.37 -6.95 16.50
C PRO A 36 5.84 -7.25 16.18
N GLN A 37 6.32 -8.42 16.61
CA GLN A 37 7.63 -8.90 16.19
C GLN A 37 7.53 -9.43 14.76
N LEU A 38 8.20 -8.73 13.85
CA LEU A 38 8.27 -9.05 12.43
C LEU A 38 9.73 -9.38 12.04
N THR A 39 10.06 -9.32 10.76
CA THR A 39 11.37 -9.71 10.22
C THR A 39 12.51 -8.76 10.58
N SER A 40 12.25 -7.45 10.78
CA SER A 40 13.26 -6.45 11.12
C SER A 40 12.69 -5.23 11.85
N GLU A 41 13.55 -4.26 12.19
CA GLU A 41 13.15 -2.92 12.65
C GLU A 41 13.25 -1.87 11.53
N LYS A 42 13.05 -2.29 10.28
CA LYS A 42 12.87 -1.43 9.10
C LYS A 42 11.64 -1.83 8.29
N VAL A 43 10.53 -2.05 9.00
CA VAL A 43 9.27 -2.54 8.43
C VAL A 43 8.21 -1.44 8.39
N ILE A 44 7.59 -1.27 7.22
CA ILE A 44 6.55 -0.25 6.97
C ILE A 44 5.45 -0.81 6.07
N ASP A 45 4.43 0.02 5.85
CA ASP A 45 3.35 -0.21 4.88
C ASP A 45 2.58 -1.53 5.05
N PRO A 46 2.01 -1.80 6.24
CA PRO A 46 1.27 -3.02 6.47
C PRO A 46 -0.07 -3.06 5.72
N THR A 47 -0.35 -4.16 5.04
CA THR A 47 -1.70 -4.57 4.64
C THR A 47 -2.07 -5.90 5.29
N LEU A 48 -3.32 -6.06 5.69
CA LEU A 48 -3.83 -7.28 6.32
C LEU A 48 -4.96 -7.88 5.50
N PHE A 49 -5.02 -9.21 5.47
CA PHE A 49 -6.11 -9.97 4.88
C PHE A 49 -6.37 -11.23 5.72
N GLN A 50 -7.64 -11.60 5.94
CA GLN A 50 -7.98 -12.84 6.62
C GLN A 50 -8.09 -13.97 5.60
N LEU A 51 -7.29 -15.02 5.77
CA LEU A 51 -7.28 -16.20 4.92
C LEU A 51 -8.59 -17.01 5.08
N PRO A 52 -8.92 -17.92 4.13
CA PRO A 52 -10.11 -18.76 4.23
C PRO A 52 -10.20 -19.59 5.52
N ASP A 53 -9.06 -20.01 6.06
CA ASP A 53 -8.94 -20.76 7.32
C ASP A 53 -9.08 -19.89 8.59
N LYS A 54 -9.40 -18.60 8.43
CA LYS A 54 -9.53 -17.57 9.46
C LYS A 54 -8.22 -17.08 10.08
N THR A 55 -7.07 -17.57 9.62
CA THR A 55 -5.77 -17.01 9.98
C THR A 55 -5.64 -15.61 9.38
N TRP A 56 -5.12 -14.66 10.16
CA TRP A 56 -4.75 -13.34 9.65
C TRP A 56 -3.36 -13.40 9.02
N ARG A 57 -3.21 -12.76 7.87
CA ARG A 57 -1.90 -12.53 7.27
C ARG A 57 -1.67 -11.03 7.11
N ILE A 58 -0.45 -10.62 7.43
CA ILE A 58 0.06 -9.27 7.19
C ILE A 58 1.14 -9.36 6.11
N TRP A 59 1.11 -8.43 5.18
CA TRP A 59 2.19 -8.17 4.23
C TRP A 59 2.70 -6.76 4.47
N TYR A 60 4.01 -6.56 4.37
CA TYR A 60 4.64 -5.30 4.70
C TYR A 60 5.97 -5.17 3.94
N LYS A 61 6.41 -3.94 3.69
CA LYS A 61 7.75 -3.67 3.14
C LYS A 61 8.78 -3.85 4.24
N ASP A 62 9.90 -4.48 3.90
CA ASP A 62 11.07 -4.58 4.78
C ASP A 62 12.35 -4.11 4.07
N GLU A 63 12.94 -3.01 4.54
CA GLU A 63 14.13 -2.43 3.92
C GLU A 63 15.40 -3.25 4.18
N ASP A 64 15.47 -4.00 5.28
CA ASP A 64 16.61 -4.90 5.56
C ASP A 64 16.56 -6.16 4.67
N HIS A 65 15.42 -6.43 4.04
CA HIS A 65 15.23 -7.51 3.07
C HIS A 65 15.03 -6.98 1.65
N GLY A 66 15.78 -5.92 1.28
CA GLY A 66 15.82 -5.43 -0.10
C GLY A 66 14.64 -4.55 -0.52
N SER A 67 13.88 -4.01 0.44
CA SER A 67 12.60 -3.32 0.18
C SER A 67 11.61 -4.23 -0.55
N HIS A 68 11.51 -5.47 -0.08
CA HIS A 68 10.58 -6.47 -0.59
C HIS A 68 9.34 -6.55 0.28
N THR A 69 8.27 -7.13 -0.27
CA THR A 69 7.07 -7.43 0.50
C THR A 69 7.28 -8.75 1.24
N MET A 70 7.48 -8.66 2.55
CA MET A 70 7.54 -9.79 3.48
C MET A 70 6.14 -10.13 4.01
N MET A 71 6.01 -11.27 4.69
CA MET A 71 4.74 -11.67 5.29
C MET A 71 4.87 -12.38 6.65
N ALA A 72 3.84 -12.19 7.47
CA ALA A 72 3.67 -12.91 8.73
C ALA A 72 2.20 -13.32 8.94
N SER A 73 1.97 -14.33 9.76
CA SER A 73 0.63 -14.85 10.06
C SER A 73 0.32 -14.81 11.55
N SER A 74 -0.95 -14.63 11.89
CA SER A 74 -1.44 -14.57 13.27
C SER A 74 -2.84 -15.18 13.38
N LYS A 75 -3.13 -15.85 14.49
CA LYS A 75 -4.49 -16.35 14.78
C LYS A 75 -5.35 -15.33 15.54
N ASP A 76 -4.72 -14.35 16.18
CA ASP A 76 -5.35 -13.48 17.18
C ASP A 76 -5.03 -12.00 16.99
N LEU A 77 -4.32 -11.63 15.92
CA LEU A 77 -3.79 -10.29 15.63
C LEU A 77 -2.74 -9.76 16.62
N ASN A 78 -2.35 -10.56 17.62
CA ASN A 78 -1.43 -10.16 18.69
C ASN A 78 -0.09 -10.88 18.57
N LYS A 79 -0.11 -12.20 18.37
CA LYS A 79 1.10 -13.02 18.20
C LYS A 79 1.29 -13.34 16.73
N TRP A 80 2.48 -13.03 16.22
CA TRP A 80 2.82 -13.16 14.81
C TRP A 80 3.94 -14.17 14.59
N THR A 81 3.80 -14.98 13.55
CA THR A 81 4.81 -15.90 13.05
C THR A 81 5.20 -15.44 11.64
N TYR A 82 6.40 -14.93 11.46
CA TYR A 82 6.91 -14.53 10.15
C TYR A 82 7.37 -15.75 9.34
N ALA A 83 7.25 -15.69 8.00
CA ALA A 83 7.44 -16.84 7.11
C ALA A 83 8.92 -17.24 6.88
N GLY A 84 9.89 -16.58 7.55
CA GLY A 84 11.32 -16.73 7.29
C GLY A 84 11.88 -15.59 6.46
N THR A 85 12.91 -15.87 5.66
CA THR A 85 13.62 -14.88 4.81
C THR A 85 13.06 -14.76 3.39
N GLU A 86 12.19 -15.67 2.97
CA GLU A 86 11.62 -15.63 1.63
C GLU A 86 10.52 -14.56 1.53
N PRO A 87 10.63 -13.60 0.61
CA PRO A 87 9.63 -12.56 0.43
C PRO A 87 8.36 -13.13 -0.25
N ALA A 88 7.20 -12.56 0.07
CA ALA A 88 5.98 -12.82 -0.70
C ALA A 88 6.08 -12.22 -2.11
N ILE A 89 6.72 -11.06 -2.24
CA ILE A 89 7.10 -10.44 -3.52
C ILE A 89 8.55 -9.99 -3.41
N GLY A 90 9.44 -10.64 -4.15
CA GLY A 90 10.85 -10.26 -4.27
C GLY A 90 11.17 -9.51 -5.57
N GLY A 91 12.46 -9.45 -5.92
CA GLY A 91 12.94 -8.83 -7.14
C GLY A 91 13.43 -7.39 -6.92
N ASN A 92 12.93 -6.44 -7.73
CA ASN A 92 13.22 -5.03 -7.52
C ASN A 92 12.53 -4.52 -6.25
N GLY A 93 13.15 -3.55 -5.58
CA GLY A 93 12.52 -2.87 -4.44
C GLY A 93 11.17 -2.25 -4.82
N HIS A 94 10.25 -2.22 -3.87
CA HIS A 94 8.92 -1.64 -3.99
C HIS A 94 8.36 -1.34 -2.60
N GLU A 95 7.17 -0.74 -2.53
CA GLU A 95 6.51 -0.41 -1.27
C GLU A 95 4.98 -0.47 -1.32
N GLY A 96 4.31 -0.06 -0.24
CA GLY A 96 2.85 0.07 -0.21
C GLY A 96 2.06 -1.15 -0.66
N PRO A 97 2.35 -2.39 -0.18
CA PRO A 97 1.55 -3.54 -0.56
C PRO A 97 0.10 -3.34 -0.11
N LYS A 98 -0.86 -3.60 -1.00
CA LYS A 98 -2.28 -3.66 -0.67
C LYS A 98 -2.91 -4.93 -1.22
N VAL A 99 -3.42 -5.78 -0.33
CA VAL A 99 -4.07 -7.05 -0.66
C VAL A 99 -5.59 -6.93 -0.58
N PHE A 100 -6.30 -7.47 -1.57
CA PHE A 100 -7.77 -7.48 -1.64
C PHE A 100 -8.29 -8.64 -2.50
N ARG A 101 -9.60 -8.90 -2.43
CA ARG A 101 -10.30 -9.94 -3.20
C ARG A 101 -11.25 -9.28 -4.18
N PHE A 102 -11.17 -9.62 -5.47
CA PHE A 102 -12.05 -9.08 -6.50
C PHE A 102 -12.17 -10.04 -7.69
N LYS A 103 -13.39 -10.19 -8.26
CA LYS A 103 -13.67 -11.01 -9.47
C LYS A 103 -12.95 -12.36 -9.48
N ASP A 104 -13.27 -13.21 -8.52
CA ASP A 104 -12.71 -14.58 -8.37
C ASP A 104 -11.21 -14.77 -8.06
N TYR A 105 -10.41 -13.69 -8.05
CA TYR A 105 -9.01 -13.72 -7.62
C TYR A 105 -8.72 -12.89 -6.37
N TYR A 106 -7.57 -13.19 -5.78
CA TYR A 106 -6.88 -12.28 -4.87
C TYR A 106 -5.90 -11.43 -5.65
N TRP A 107 -5.76 -10.18 -5.23
CA TRP A 107 -4.91 -9.19 -5.85
C TRP A 107 -4.01 -8.56 -4.81
N MET A 108 -2.79 -8.23 -5.25
CA MET A 108 -1.89 -7.36 -4.52
C MET A 108 -1.47 -6.26 -5.47
N VAL A 109 -1.46 -5.02 -5.00
CA VAL A 109 -0.77 -3.92 -5.67
C VAL A 109 0.42 -3.47 -4.84
N THR A 110 1.54 -3.12 -5.47
CA THR A 110 2.72 -2.53 -4.83
C THR A 110 3.17 -1.30 -5.61
N ASP A 111 3.70 -0.30 -4.92
CA ASP A 111 4.26 0.90 -5.55
C ASP A 111 5.71 0.65 -6.01
N GLU A 112 5.96 0.75 -7.32
CA GLU A 112 7.31 0.64 -7.92
C GLU A 112 7.94 2.04 -8.15
N TRP A 113 7.41 3.10 -7.51
CA TRP A 113 7.78 4.53 -7.66
C TRP A 113 7.62 5.10 -9.07
N HIS A 114 7.00 4.35 -9.97
CA HIS A 114 6.62 4.75 -11.32
C HIS A 114 5.25 4.18 -11.69
N GLY A 115 4.35 4.07 -10.71
CA GLY A 115 3.05 3.42 -10.81
C GLY A 115 2.98 2.17 -9.94
N MET A 116 1.80 1.56 -9.89
CA MET A 116 1.52 0.43 -9.01
C MET A 116 1.48 -0.88 -9.80
N ARG A 117 2.34 -1.82 -9.42
CA ARG A 117 2.39 -3.16 -10.00
C ARG A 117 1.21 -3.98 -9.52
N VAL A 118 0.51 -4.62 -10.44
CA VAL A 118 -0.56 -5.58 -10.12
C VAL A 118 0.03 -6.99 -10.02
N TYR A 119 -0.43 -7.75 -9.03
CA TYR A 119 -0.20 -9.18 -8.88
C TYR A 119 -1.52 -9.91 -8.69
N ARG A 120 -1.63 -11.12 -9.22
CA ARG A 120 -2.80 -11.99 -9.09
C ARG A 120 -2.44 -13.26 -8.35
N SER A 121 -3.33 -13.73 -7.48
CA SER A 121 -3.19 -14.99 -6.75
C SER A 121 -4.53 -15.73 -6.65
N GLU A 122 -4.47 -17.05 -6.62
CA GLU A 122 -5.61 -17.93 -6.35
C GLU A 122 -5.66 -18.40 -4.88
N ASP A 123 -4.54 -18.28 -4.15
CA ASP A 123 -4.35 -18.94 -2.86
C ASP A 123 -3.72 -18.05 -1.77
N LEU A 124 -3.40 -16.78 -2.08
CA LEU A 124 -2.68 -15.81 -1.24
C LEU A 124 -1.23 -16.17 -0.90
N ASN A 125 -0.68 -17.26 -1.46
CA ASN A 125 0.71 -17.69 -1.25
C ASN A 125 1.54 -17.45 -2.50
N THR A 126 0.98 -17.75 -3.67
CA THR A 126 1.66 -17.64 -4.96
C THR A 126 1.12 -16.45 -5.72
N TRP A 127 2.00 -15.54 -6.12
CA TRP A 127 1.65 -14.30 -6.78
C TRP A 127 2.22 -14.25 -8.20
N THR A 128 1.34 -14.09 -9.18
CA THR A 128 1.73 -13.91 -10.58
C THR A 128 1.79 -12.42 -10.89
N ARG A 129 2.99 -11.92 -11.23
CA ARG A 129 3.21 -10.52 -11.64
C ARG A 129 2.44 -10.19 -12.91
N GLN A 130 1.74 -9.04 -12.91
CA GLN A 130 0.93 -8.53 -14.03
C GLN A 130 1.48 -7.17 -14.51
N GLY A 131 0.63 -6.38 -15.18
CA GLY A 131 0.93 -5.01 -15.63
C GLY A 131 1.03 -3.98 -14.50
N LEU A 132 1.26 -2.72 -14.90
CA LEU A 132 1.18 -1.56 -14.02
C LEU A 132 -0.18 -0.88 -14.17
N ILE A 133 -0.60 -0.20 -13.12
CA ILE A 133 -1.64 0.82 -13.16
C ILE A 133 -1.07 2.14 -12.65
N LEU A 134 -1.66 3.27 -13.05
CA LEU A 134 -1.27 4.60 -12.56
C LEU A 134 0.18 5.02 -12.88
N ASP A 135 0.81 4.38 -13.87
CA ASP A 135 2.20 4.55 -14.29
C ASP A 135 2.43 5.71 -15.27
N VAL A 136 1.37 6.41 -15.67
CA VAL A 136 1.41 7.58 -16.55
C VAL A 136 0.55 8.71 -16.01
N PRO A 137 0.92 10.00 -16.20
CA PRO A 137 0.13 11.19 -15.79
C PRO A 137 -1.35 11.15 -16.16
N GLY A 138 -2.21 11.61 -15.25
CA GLY A 138 -3.63 11.81 -15.49
C GLY A 138 -3.87 13.23 -15.98
N LYS A 139 -5.07 13.48 -16.50
CA LYS A 139 -5.51 14.78 -17.03
C LYS A 139 -6.33 15.58 -16.03
N ARG A 140 -6.79 14.93 -14.96
CA ARG A 140 -7.55 15.58 -13.89
C ARG A 140 -6.67 16.55 -13.09
N LYS A 141 -7.31 17.53 -12.47
CA LYS A 141 -6.61 18.51 -11.62
C LYS A 141 -5.81 17.77 -10.55
N ASP A 142 -4.54 18.15 -10.42
CA ASP A 142 -3.62 17.61 -9.43
C ASP A 142 -3.35 16.08 -9.59
N ASP A 143 -3.59 15.47 -10.76
CA ASP A 143 -3.42 14.03 -10.98
C ASP A 143 -2.08 13.66 -11.68
N THR A 144 -0.98 14.28 -11.22
CA THR A 144 0.38 14.13 -11.78
C THR A 144 1.43 13.99 -10.66
N PRO A 145 2.58 13.34 -10.89
CA PRO A 145 3.06 12.75 -12.15
C PRO A 145 2.61 11.30 -12.38
N THR A 146 2.76 10.40 -11.42
CA THR A 146 2.18 9.04 -11.43
C THR A 146 1.40 8.87 -10.13
N GLY A 147 0.47 7.91 -10.10
CA GLY A 147 -0.19 7.54 -8.84
C GLY A 147 0.75 6.74 -7.95
N ALA A 148 0.60 6.90 -6.64
CA ALA A 148 1.46 6.29 -5.64
C ALA A 148 0.65 5.78 -4.44
N HIS A 149 1.18 4.72 -3.83
CA HIS A 149 0.74 4.14 -2.56
C HIS A 149 -0.79 4.04 -2.42
N GLY A 150 -1.43 3.40 -3.40
CA GLY A 150 -2.88 3.27 -3.46
C GLY A 150 -3.45 2.23 -2.49
N ASP A 151 -4.57 2.59 -1.86
CA ASP A 151 -5.47 1.65 -1.22
C ASP A 151 -6.58 1.21 -2.20
N VAL A 152 -7.19 0.04 -1.99
CA VAL A 152 -8.29 -0.47 -2.81
C VAL A 152 -9.50 -0.77 -1.95
N VAL A 153 -10.64 -0.22 -2.37
CA VAL A 153 -11.95 -0.48 -1.79
C VAL A 153 -12.78 -1.26 -2.80
N VAL A 154 -13.25 -2.44 -2.38
CA VAL A 154 -14.17 -3.29 -3.16
C VAL A 154 -15.57 -3.15 -2.58
N THR A 155 -16.54 -2.89 -3.45
CA THR A 155 -17.96 -2.73 -3.10
C THR A 155 -18.83 -3.46 -4.11
N GLY A 156 -19.48 -4.54 -3.66
CA GLY A 156 -20.23 -5.42 -4.56
C GLY A 156 -19.33 -5.95 -5.67
N ASP A 157 -19.65 -5.59 -6.90
CA ASP A 157 -18.95 -6.00 -8.12
C ASP A 157 -18.01 -4.94 -8.70
N GLN A 158 -17.80 -3.83 -7.97
CA GLN A 158 -16.92 -2.72 -8.32
C GLN A 158 -15.69 -2.66 -7.39
N ALA A 159 -14.60 -2.11 -7.90
CA ALA A 159 -13.39 -1.84 -7.13
C ALA A 159 -12.83 -0.47 -7.50
N TYR A 160 -12.37 0.27 -6.50
CA TYR A 160 -11.79 1.60 -6.67
C TYR A 160 -10.39 1.64 -6.04
N VAL A 161 -9.42 2.18 -6.77
CA VAL A 161 -8.10 2.52 -6.23
C VAL A 161 -8.11 3.98 -5.78
N ILE A 162 -7.77 4.20 -4.51
CA ILE A 162 -7.61 5.51 -3.89
C ILE A 162 -6.12 5.72 -3.66
N TYR A 163 -5.53 6.68 -4.31
CA TYR A 163 -4.07 6.87 -4.33
C TYR A 163 -3.73 8.34 -4.15
N PHE A 164 -2.45 8.64 -3.92
CA PHE A 164 -2.01 10.03 -3.92
C PHE A 164 -1.08 10.34 -5.08
N THR A 165 -1.00 11.63 -5.38
CA THR A 165 -0.07 12.23 -6.33
C THR A 165 0.65 13.41 -5.66
N HIS A 166 1.74 13.88 -6.29
CA HIS A 166 2.45 15.09 -5.88
C HIS A 166 2.44 16.08 -7.06
N PRO A 167 1.42 16.94 -7.19
CA PRO A 167 1.18 17.68 -8.42
C PRO A 167 2.31 18.62 -8.86
N GLY A 168 3.14 19.10 -7.92
CA GLY A 168 4.28 19.94 -8.25
C GLY A 168 5.56 19.19 -8.65
N ARG A 169 5.57 17.84 -8.54
CA ARG A 169 6.71 17.02 -8.96
C ARG A 169 6.63 16.69 -10.44
N LYS A 170 7.79 16.63 -11.11
CA LYS A 170 7.93 16.12 -12.49
C LYS A 170 7.89 14.59 -12.55
N VAL A 171 8.47 13.93 -11.55
CA VAL A 171 8.47 12.48 -11.37
C VAL A 171 8.23 12.14 -9.91
N HIS A 172 7.66 10.97 -9.63
CA HIS A 172 7.25 10.63 -8.26
C HIS A 172 8.40 10.68 -7.25
N SER A 173 9.59 10.23 -7.64
CA SER A 173 10.80 10.21 -6.79
C SER A 173 11.47 11.57 -6.55
N GLU A 174 10.96 12.66 -7.13
CA GLU A 174 11.54 13.99 -6.94
C GLU A 174 11.38 14.50 -5.50
N SER A 175 12.50 14.70 -4.80
CA SER A 175 12.50 15.21 -3.42
C SER A 175 13.63 16.21 -3.10
N PRO A 176 13.81 17.29 -3.89
CA PRO A 176 14.77 18.32 -3.57
C PRO A 176 14.37 19.08 -2.30
N VAL A 177 15.38 19.50 -1.56
CA VAL A 177 15.24 20.36 -0.37
C VAL A 177 15.87 21.71 -0.65
N ASN A 178 15.38 22.77 0.00
CA ASN A 178 16.01 24.08 -0.03
C ASN A 178 17.30 24.09 0.83
N GLU A 179 17.96 25.25 0.92
CA GLU A 179 19.19 25.44 1.70
C GLU A 179 19.02 25.10 3.19
N ASP A 180 17.80 25.23 3.73
CA ASP A 180 17.44 24.88 5.11
C ASP A 180 17.09 23.39 5.29
N GLY A 181 17.20 22.56 4.24
CA GLY A 181 16.83 21.15 4.27
C GLY A 181 15.31 20.90 4.24
N ILE A 182 14.51 21.90 3.87
CA ILE A 182 13.05 21.82 3.82
C ILE A 182 12.58 21.57 2.39
N GLN A 183 11.75 20.53 2.20
CA GLN A 183 11.07 20.31 0.93
C GLN A 183 10.02 21.42 0.67
N PRO A 184 10.06 22.14 -0.47
CA PRO A 184 9.09 23.18 -0.80
C PRO A 184 7.64 22.67 -0.78
N TYR A 185 6.70 23.54 -0.36
CA TYR A 185 5.27 23.19 -0.31
C TYR A 185 4.74 22.63 -1.63
N SER A 186 5.12 23.26 -2.75
CA SER A 186 4.66 22.90 -4.10
C SER A 186 4.90 21.43 -4.44
N ILE A 187 6.00 20.83 -3.98
CA ILE A 187 6.41 19.46 -4.33
C ILE A 187 6.18 18.44 -3.20
N ARG A 188 5.99 18.90 -1.95
CA ARG A 188 5.59 18.02 -0.82
C ARG A 188 4.08 17.89 -0.67
N ARG A 189 3.28 18.83 -1.21
CA ARG A 189 1.82 18.71 -1.18
C ARG A 189 1.38 17.43 -1.88
N SER A 190 0.44 16.72 -1.28
CA SER A 190 -0.17 15.53 -1.87
C SER A 190 -1.62 15.82 -2.24
N SER A 191 -2.13 15.11 -3.24
CA SER A 191 -3.55 15.14 -3.59
C SER A 191 -4.07 13.71 -3.70
N ILE A 192 -5.15 13.43 -2.99
CA ILE A 192 -5.81 12.12 -3.03
C ILE A 192 -6.70 12.09 -4.27
N GLN A 193 -6.57 11.03 -5.05
CA GLN A 193 -7.31 10.76 -6.27
C GLN A 193 -8.00 9.40 -6.14
N VAL A 194 -9.01 9.18 -6.97
CA VAL A 194 -9.71 7.89 -7.04
C VAL A 194 -9.91 7.49 -8.49
N ALA A 195 -9.80 6.21 -8.81
CA ALA A 195 -10.10 5.65 -10.13
C ALA A 195 -10.77 4.27 -9.99
N GLU A 196 -11.57 3.89 -10.97
CA GLU A 196 -12.13 2.54 -11.06
C GLU A 196 -11.06 1.54 -11.50
N LEU A 197 -11.05 0.37 -10.85
CA LEU A 197 -10.31 -0.80 -11.30
C LEU A 197 -11.25 -1.72 -12.06
N LYS A 198 -10.86 -2.10 -13.29
CA LYS A 198 -11.62 -3.02 -14.12
C LYS A 198 -10.91 -4.36 -14.23
N PHE A 199 -11.68 -5.44 -14.21
CA PHE A 199 -11.16 -6.78 -14.51
C PHE A 199 -11.42 -7.10 -15.97
N GLU A 200 -10.37 -7.07 -16.78
CA GLU A 200 -10.44 -7.19 -18.24
C GLU A 200 -9.37 -8.16 -18.70
N ASN A 201 -9.72 -9.11 -19.57
CA ASN A 201 -8.78 -10.07 -20.16
C ASN A 201 -7.91 -10.82 -19.12
N GLY A 202 -8.46 -11.09 -17.93
CA GLY A 202 -7.77 -11.82 -16.87
C GLY A 202 -6.84 -11.00 -15.97
N THR A 203 -6.79 -9.67 -16.11
CA THR A 203 -5.97 -8.78 -15.28
C THR A 203 -6.76 -7.55 -14.80
N LEU A 204 -6.18 -6.78 -13.88
CA LEU A 204 -6.72 -5.47 -13.50
C LEU A 204 -6.12 -4.37 -14.35
N THR A 205 -6.99 -3.50 -14.86
CA THR A 205 -6.66 -2.28 -15.60
C THR A 205 -7.21 -1.06 -14.87
N CYS A 206 -6.63 0.10 -15.15
CA CYS A 206 -7.05 1.38 -14.57
C CYS A 206 -6.89 2.48 -15.62
N ASP A 207 -8.00 2.92 -16.18
CA ASP A 207 -8.05 4.20 -16.90
C ASP A 207 -8.50 5.27 -15.91
N ARG A 208 -7.53 5.98 -15.33
CA ARG A 208 -7.79 6.98 -14.29
C ARG A 208 -8.49 8.24 -14.78
N ASP A 209 -8.53 8.47 -16.09
CA ASP A 209 -9.21 9.62 -16.69
C ASP A 209 -10.62 9.27 -17.18
N ALA A 210 -10.97 7.97 -17.26
CA ALA A 210 -12.30 7.54 -17.63
C ALA A 210 -13.33 8.05 -16.60
N PRO A 211 -14.50 8.54 -17.06
CA PRO A 211 -15.61 8.81 -16.15
C PRO A 211 -16.10 7.49 -15.54
N PHE A 212 -16.40 7.51 -14.25
CA PHE A 212 -16.99 6.39 -13.53
C PHE A 212 -17.90 6.92 -12.42
N ASP A 213 -18.91 6.13 -12.06
CA ASP A 213 -19.72 6.40 -10.87
C ASP A 213 -18.97 5.93 -9.64
N PHE A 214 -18.71 6.86 -8.71
CA PHE A 214 -18.09 6.55 -7.43
C PHE A 214 -19.17 6.30 -6.38
N TYR A 215 -19.43 5.03 -6.09
CA TYR A 215 -20.46 4.61 -5.15
C TYR A 215 -19.85 3.84 -3.99
N LEU A 216 -20.03 4.36 -2.78
CA LEU A 216 -19.72 3.64 -1.54
C LEU A 216 -21.03 3.51 -0.74
N PRO A 217 -21.55 2.29 -0.52
CA PRO A 217 -22.78 2.12 0.26
C PRO A 217 -22.55 2.58 1.69
N SER A 218 -23.56 3.24 2.27
CA SER A 218 -23.60 3.45 3.72
C SER A 218 -23.62 2.08 4.41
N LYS A 219 -22.70 1.87 5.36
CA LYS A 219 -22.71 0.69 6.23
C LYS A 219 -23.88 0.72 7.20
#